data_AF-A0A0C9T776-F1
#
_entry.id   AF-A0A0C9T776-F1
#
_cell.length_a   1.000
_cell.length_b   1.000
_cell.length_c   1.000
_cell.angle_alpha   90.00
_cell.angle_beta   90.00
_cell.angle_gamma   90.00
#
_symmetry.space_group_name_H-M   'P 1'
#
loop_
_entity.id
_entity.type
_entity.pdbx_description
1 polymer ?
#
loop_
_entity_poly.entity_id
_entity_poly.type
_entity_poly.pdbx_seq_one_letter_code
_entity_poly.pdbx_strand_id
1 'polypeptide(L)'
;MGVKFINIAAGGSIYALILIADLDLRWAASKLIGEVPHMIGLMLRDPNLSTTPKLITDCIIPTIACLRALFRIVLIDLFCKKFTQVHNLSPSIDCTNFLQSDYLFDAILQE
;
A
#
# COMPACT_ATOMS: atom_id res chain seq x y z
N MET A 1 0.90 -2.53 15.51
CA MET A 1 0.84 -3.52 14.41
C MET A 1 0.42 -2.89 13.08
N GLY A 2 -0.57 -1.99 13.05
CA GLY A 2 -1.05 -1.33 11.82
C GLY A 2 0.02 -0.58 11.03
N VAL A 3 0.96 0.10 11.70
CA VAL A 3 2.07 0.86 11.08
C VAL A 3 2.88 0.04 10.08
N LYS A 4 3.08 -1.27 10.32
CA LYS A 4 3.82 -2.15 9.39
C LYS A 4 3.09 -2.32 8.06
N PHE A 5 1.77 -2.52 8.13
CA PHE A 5 0.93 -2.67 6.94
C PHE A 5 0.76 -1.32 6.22
N ILE A 6 0.72 -0.22 6.97
CA ILE A 6 0.75 1.13 6.39
C ILE A 6 2.04 1.35 5.59
N ASN A 7 3.20 0.99 6.15
CA ASN A 7 4.49 1.10 5.45
C ASN A 7 4.54 0.27 4.13
N ILE A 8 3.91 -0.90 4.11
CA ILE A 8 3.81 -1.72 2.90
C ILE A 8 2.84 -1.07 1.89
N ALA A 9 1.67 -0.62 2.34
CA ALA A 9 0.66 0.02 1.50
C ALA A 9 1.16 1.35 0.90
N ALA A 10 1.94 2.11 1.66
CA ALA A 10 2.63 3.31 1.22
C ALA A 10 3.53 3.02 0.01
N GLY A 11 4.05 1.80 -0.16
CA GLY A 11 4.77 1.35 -1.35
C GLY A 11 4.02 1.39 -2.68
N GLY A 12 2.80 1.93 -2.70
CA GLY A 12 2.09 2.28 -3.91
C GLY A 12 0.86 1.42 -4.17
N SER A 13 0.35 0.68 -3.19
CA SER A 13 -0.92 0.01 -3.39
C SER A 13 -1.54 -0.58 -2.13
N ILE A 14 -2.76 -0.14 -1.79
CA ILE A 14 -3.64 -0.86 -0.86
C ILE A 14 -3.88 -2.31 -1.30
N TYR A 15 -3.78 -2.59 -2.61
CA TYR A 15 -3.91 -3.93 -3.16
C TYR A 15 -2.77 -4.88 -2.76
N ALA A 16 -1.61 -4.36 -2.34
CA ALA A 16 -0.56 -5.19 -1.74
C ALA A 16 -1.04 -5.80 -0.41
N LEU A 17 -1.85 -5.06 0.37
CA LEU A 17 -2.46 -5.60 1.58
C LEU A 17 -3.52 -6.65 1.28
N ILE A 18 -4.25 -6.49 0.18
CA ILE A 18 -5.23 -7.49 -0.29
C ILE A 18 -4.50 -8.79 -0.63
N LEU A 19 -3.39 -8.74 -1.36
CA LEU A 19 -2.58 -9.92 -1.65
C LEU A 19 -2.05 -10.59 -0.37
N ILE A 20 -1.57 -9.81 0.60
CA ILE A 20 -1.13 -10.35 1.90
C ILE A 20 -2.30 -11.05 2.63
N ALA A 21 -3.51 -10.47 2.55
CA ALA A 21 -4.67 -11.02 3.22
C ALA A 21 -5.21 -12.29 2.54
N ASP A 22 -5.18 -12.34 1.22
CA ASP A 22 -5.63 -13.44 0.36
C ASP A 22 -4.70 -14.65 0.43
N LEU A 23 -3.38 -14.41 0.43
CA LEU A 23 -2.36 -15.46 0.56
C LEU A 23 -2.13 -15.93 2.01
N ASP A 24 -2.97 -15.50 2.95
CA ASP A 24 -2.86 -15.76 4.39
C ASP A 24 -1.47 -15.39 4.99
N LEU A 25 -0.82 -14.37 4.44
CA LEU A 25 0.50 -13.91 4.87
C LEU A 25 0.46 -12.93 6.04
N ARG A 26 -0.72 -12.68 6.63
CA ARG A 26 -0.92 -11.67 7.70
C ARG A 26 -0.02 -11.93 8.90
N TRP A 27 0.12 -13.19 9.30
CA TRP A 27 0.98 -13.59 10.42
C TRP A 27 2.46 -13.53 10.09
N ALA A 28 2.83 -13.74 8.83
CA ALA A 28 4.21 -13.59 8.37
C ALA A 28 4.58 -12.09 8.33
N ALA A 29 3.73 -11.27 7.73
CA ALA A 29 3.89 -9.82 7.64
C ALA A 29 3.93 -9.16 9.03
N SER A 30 3.15 -9.64 10.00
CA SER A 30 3.14 -9.08 11.36
C SER A 30 4.46 -9.32 12.12
N LYS A 31 5.21 -10.36 11.75
CA LYS A 31 6.52 -10.70 12.32
C LYS A 31 7.67 -9.91 11.73
N LEU A 32 7.47 -9.17 10.63
CA LEU A 32 8.49 -8.29 10.06
C LEU A 32 8.89 -7.22 11.09
N ILE A 33 10.19 -7.00 11.28
CA ILE A 33 10.73 -6.06 12.28
C ILE A 33 11.58 -4.98 11.61
N GLY A 34 11.75 -3.86 12.32
CA GLY A 34 12.52 -2.71 11.84
C GLY A 34 11.98 -2.14 10.53
N GLU A 35 12.89 -1.78 9.63
CA GLU A 35 12.62 -1.11 8.35
C GLU A 35 12.10 -2.05 7.25
N VAL A 36 12.00 -3.36 7.50
CA VAL A 36 11.63 -4.33 6.46
C VAL A 36 10.28 -4.01 5.79
N PRO A 37 9.20 -3.67 6.51
CA PRO A 37 7.94 -3.30 5.87
C PRO A 37 8.04 -2.06 4.97
N HIS A 38 8.85 -1.07 5.38
CA HIS A 38 9.11 0.13 4.59
C HIS A 38 9.91 -0.19 3.33
N MET A 39 10.96 -1.01 3.46
CA MET A 39 11.76 -1.49 2.32
C MET A 39 10.93 -2.29 1.32
N ILE A 40 9.99 -3.12 1.77
CA ILE A 40 9.05 -3.81 0.87
C ILE A 40 8.24 -2.77 0.09
N GLY A 41 7.74 -1.74 0.76
CA GLY A 41 7.04 -0.65 0.09
C GLY A 41 7.90 0.04 -0.98
N LEU A 42 9.15 0.36 -0.65
CA LEU A 42 10.10 0.96 -1.60
C LEU A 42 10.38 0.03 -2.80
N MET A 43 10.55 -1.27 -2.57
CA MET A 43 10.78 -2.25 -3.63
C MET A 43 9.58 -2.39 -4.58
N LEU A 44 8.35 -2.15 -4.12
CA LEU A 44 7.16 -2.12 -4.98
C LEU A 44 7.12 -0.88 -5.89
N ARG A 45 7.72 0.24 -5.45
CA ARG A 45 7.86 1.46 -6.27
C ARG A 45 9.04 1.42 -7.22
N ASP A 46 10.18 0.94 -6.72
CA ASP A 46 11.41 0.74 -7.47
C ASP A 46 11.90 -0.71 -7.30
N PRO A 47 11.51 -1.61 -8.21
CA PRO A 47 11.90 -3.01 -8.17
C PRO A 47 13.41 -3.25 -8.13
N ASN A 48 14.23 -2.29 -8.59
CA ASN A 48 15.69 -2.42 -8.60
C ASN A 48 16.29 -2.41 -7.19
N LEU A 49 15.55 -1.97 -6.18
CA LEU A 49 15.95 -2.04 -4.77
C LEU A 49 15.84 -3.46 -4.20
N SER A 50 15.19 -4.38 -4.91
CA SER A 50 15.05 -5.78 -4.51
C SER A 50 16.21 -6.64 -5.00
N THR A 51 16.51 -7.71 -4.28
CA THR A 51 17.39 -8.79 -4.76
C THR A 51 16.71 -9.68 -5.81
N THR A 52 15.39 -9.57 -5.96
CA THR A 52 14.55 -10.32 -6.92
C THR A 52 13.68 -9.39 -7.76
N PRO A 53 14.26 -8.43 -8.51
CA PRO A 53 13.50 -7.41 -9.25
C PRO A 53 12.49 -8.01 -10.22
N LYS A 54 12.84 -9.13 -10.88
CA LYS A 54 11.97 -9.84 -11.82
C LYS A 54 10.67 -10.36 -11.18
N LEU A 55 10.73 -10.84 -9.94
CA LEU A 55 9.52 -11.31 -9.24
C LEU A 55 8.54 -10.14 -9.05
N ILE A 56 9.08 -8.96 -8.74
CA ILE A 56 8.27 -7.77 -8.52
C ILE A 56 7.70 -7.26 -9.86
N THR A 57 8.53 -7.13 -10.89
CA THR A 57 8.12 -6.58 -12.19
C THR A 57 7.20 -7.51 -12.97
N ASP A 58 7.44 -8.82 -12.90
CA ASP A 58 6.78 -9.79 -13.81
C ASP A 58 5.55 -10.44 -13.15
N CYS A 59 5.50 -10.47 -11.82
CA CYS A 59 4.43 -11.13 -11.08
C CYS A 59 3.65 -10.15 -10.19
N ILE A 60 4.31 -9.50 -9.23
CA ILE A 60 3.61 -8.76 -8.17
C ILE A 60 2.93 -7.50 -8.72
N ILE A 61 3.66 -6.62 -9.41
CA ILE A 61 3.11 -5.39 -10.00
C ILE A 61 1.98 -5.70 -10.99
N PRO A 62 2.14 -6.64 -11.95
CA PRO A 62 1.05 -7.01 -12.86
C PRO A 62 -0.18 -7.55 -12.13
N THR A 63 0.01 -8.36 -11.07
CA THR A 63 -1.11 -8.88 -10.27
C THR A 63 -1.85 -7.74 -9.56
N ILE A 64 -1.11 -6.81 -8.95
CA ILE A 64 -1.68 -5.60 -8.35
C ILE A 64 -2.45 -4.77 -9.39
N ALA A 65 -1.89 -4.60 -10.58
CA ALA A 65 -2.53 -3.86 -11.67
C ALA A 65 -3.84 -4.54 -12.13
N CYS A 66 -3.85 -5.88 -12.20
CA CYS A 66 -5.03 -6.67 -12.53
C CYS A 66 -6.11 -6.54 -11.45
N LEU A 67 -5.76 -6.73 -10.17
CA LEU A 67 -6.67 -6.56 -9.05
C LEU A 67 -7.30 -5.16 -9.04
N ARG A 68 -6.49 -4.14 -9.31
CA ARG A 68 -6.96 -2.76 -9.43
C ARG A 68 -7.98 -2.58 -10.56
N ALA A 69 -7.72 -3.18 -11.72
CA ALA A 69 -8.63 -3.10 -12.86
C ALA A 69 -9.97 -3.79 -12.59
N LEU A 70 -9.96 -4.88 -11.81
CA LEU A 70 -11.16 -5.64 -11.45
C LEU A 70 -11.95 -5.04 -10.29
N PHE A 71 -11.26 -4.48 -9.30
CA PHE A 71 -11.85 -4.00 -8.05
C PHE A 71 -11.38 -2.59 -7.77
N ARG A 72 -12.13 -1.58 -8.20
CA ARG A 72 -11.75 -0.19 -7.92
C ARG A 72 -11.98 0.14 -6.45
N ILE A 73 -10.91 0.53 -5.75
CA ILE A 73 -10.97 0.96 -4.35
C ILE A 73 -10.71 2.46 -4.31
N VAL A 74 -11.68 3.22 -3.83
CA VAL A 74 -11.55 4.67 -3.66
C VAL A 74 -10.99 4.94 -2.27
N LEU A 75 -10.02 5.86 -2.17
CA LEU A 75 -9.31 6.13 -0.92
C LEU A 75 -10.25 6.63 0.19
N ILE A 76 -11.31 7.37 -0.18
CA ILE A 76 -12.32 7.86 0.78
C ILE A 76 -13.11 6.74 1.45
N ASP A 77 -13.28 5.60 0.78
CA ASP A 77 -14.04 4.46 1.31
C ASP A 77 -13.25 3.66 2.35
N LEU A 78 -11.92 3.86 2.40
CA LEU A 78 -11.02 3.17 3.32
C LEU A 78 -10.96 3.80 4.71
N PHE A 79 -11.40 5.06 4.85
CA PHE A 79 -11.28 5.82 6.09
C PHE A 79 -12.61 6.39 6.56
N CYS A 80 -12.71 6.66 7.86
CA CYS A 80 -13.92 7.26 8.41
C CYS A 80 -14.09 8.73 7.97
N LYS A 81 -15.32 9.24 7.99
CA LYS A 81 -15.65 10.62 7.60
C LYS A 81 -14.84 11.68 8.37
N LYS A 82 -14.54 11.43 9.64
CA LYS A 82 -13.76 12.35 10.48
C LYS A 82 -12.33 12.49 9.96
N PHE A 83 -11.70 11.37 9.60
CA PHE A 83 -10.34 11.35 9.08
C PHE A 83 -10.26 12.02 7.70
N THR A 84 -11.18 11.70 6.80
CA THR A 84 -11.23 12.30 5.45
C THR A 84 -11.43 13.82 5.46
N GLN A 85 -12.20 14.34 6.42
CA GLN A 85 -12.39 15.78 6.63
C GLN A 85 -11.12 16.47 7.16
N VAL A 86 -10.41 15.86 8.12
CA VAL A 86 -9.17 16.41 8.69
C VAL A 86 -8.07 16.53 7.62
N HIS A 87 -7.98 15.55 6.72
CA HIS A 87 -6.96 15.51 5.68
C HIS A 87 -7.42 16.07 4.32
N ASN A 88 -8.60 16.70 4.24
CA ASN A 88 -9.17 17.28 3.02
C ASN A 88 -9.16 16.34 1.80
N LEU A 89 -9.46 15.05 2.01
CA LEU A 89 -9.47 14.07 0.94
C LEU A 89 -10.64 14.33 -0.02
N SER A 90 -10.33 14.56 -1.30
CA SER A 90 -11.34 14.67 -2.35
C SER A 90 -12.05 13.33 -2.57
N PRO A 91 -13.38 13.32 -2.79
CA PRO A 91 -14.18 12.10 -2.97
C PRO A 91 -13.87 11.31 -4.25
N SER A 92 -12.96 11.79 -5.09
CA SER A 92 -12.58 11.17 -6.37
C SER A 92 -11.14 10.66 -6.40
N ILE A 93 -10.43 10.69 -5.26
CA ILE A 93 -9.03 10.24 -5.21
C ILE A 93 -8.99 8.73 -5.32
N ASP A 94 -8.64 8.29 -6.53
CA ASP A 94 -8.27 6.91 -6.78
C ASP A 94 -6.99 6.58 -6.00
N CYS A 95 -6.92 5.37 -5.43
CA CYS A 95 -5.71 4.87 -4.78
C CYS A 95 -4.50 4.80 -5.73
N THR A 96 -4.66 5.11 -7.02
CA THR A 96 -3.58 5.26 -7.99
C THR A 96 -2.88 6.61 -7.97
N ASN A 97 -3.41 7.63 -7.29
CA ASN A 97 -2.70 8.89 -7.16
C ASN A 97 -1.59 8.74 -6.13
N PHE A 98 -0.42 8.28 -6.57
CA PHE A 98 0.73 8.04 -5.70
C PHE A 98 1.06 9.27 -4.85
N LEU A 99 1.07 10.49 -5.42
CA LEU A 99 1.39 11.70 -4.64
C LEU A 99 0.42 11.96 -3.49
N GLN A 100 -0.88 11.74 -3.69
CA GLN A 100 -1.87 11.94 -2.63
C GLN A 100 -1.95 10.76 -1.66
N SER A 101 -1.73 9.54 -2.15
CA SER A 101 -1.56 8.36 -1.32
C SER A 101 -0.36 8.54 -0.38
N ASP A 102 0.76 9.03 -0.90
CA ASP A 102 1.99 9.29 -0.16
C ASP A 102 1.77 10.33 0.92
N TYR A 103 1.23 11.50 0.54
CA TYR A 103 0.87 12.55 1.49
C TYR A 103 -0.01 12.03 2.63
N LEU A 104 -1.00 11.17 2.31
CA LEU A 104 -1.89 10.60 3.30
C LEU A 104 -1.19 9.62 4.23
N PHE A 105 -0.45 8.66 3.67
CA PHE A 105 0.23 7.64 4.47
C PHE A 105 1.37 8.24 5.29
N ASP A 106 2.08 9.24 4.77
CA ASP A 106 3.09 9.99 5.54
C ASP A 106 2.45 10.74 6.71
N ALA A 107 1.27 11.35 6.51
CA ALA A 107 0.53 11.98 7.60
C ALA A 107 0.13 10.97 8.69
N ILE A 108 -0.32 9.77 8.32
CA ILE A 108 -0.67 8.70 9.27
C ILE A 108 0.56 8.18 10.00
N LEU A 109 1.73 8.14 9.35
CA LEU A 109 2.98 7.67 9.96
C LEU A 109 3.60 8.69 10.93
N GLN A 110 3.17 9.96 10.86
CA GLN A 110 3.62 11.04 11.75
C GLN A 110 2.71 11.24 12.98
N GLU A 111 1.54 10.59 13.04
CA GLU A 111 0.65 10.53 14.21
C GLU A 111 1.01 9.42 15.19
#